data_AF-A0A832MC44-F1
#
_entry.id   AF-A0A832MC44-F1
#
_cell.length_a   1.000
_cell.length_b   1.000
_cell.length_c   1.000
_cell.angle_alpha   90.00
_cell.angle_beta   90.00
_cell.angle_gamma   90.00
#
_symmetry.space_group_name_H-M   'P 1'
#
loop_
_entity.id
_entity.type
_entity.pdbx_description
1 polymer ?
#
loop_
_entity_poly.entity_id
_entity_poly.type
_entity_poly.pdbx_seq_one_letter_code
_entity_poly.pdbx_strand_id
1 'polypeptide(L)'
;MKMSRYAVAAVAVLGVAAGFAHADIVVGSSGMDFRTTGSINENGKPYFDQKSMDGNNKNIGYYVQSEFGSLQPWWGKSDGGFDKSFYFTRGASEGDVNGLLKIEIAGYAPFNEVGWYNVDNPAERYAIWSGSDSAPTAKTFNPSENWGLYITTPHDTFYTQSGMNTGDRDDRKTQHFALFRLSDAADYGNGAEKYLVGVEDLRLCNAGIEKIGDYNDFVFTIESTPGDGGGNIPEPASMGVLGLGTAALLMRRRAKR
;
A
#
# COMPACT_ATOMS: atom_id res chain seq x y z
N MET A 1 57.29 -34.70 -33.41
CA MET A 1 56.88 -34.10 -32.12
C MET A 1 55.62 -33.28 -32.36
N LYS A 2 54.44 -33.79 -31.96
CA LYS A 2 53.14 -33.09 -32.13
C LYS A 2 52.86 -32.29 -30.86
N MET A 3 52.77 -30.96 -30.95
CA MET A 3 52.34 -30.12 -29.84
C MET A 3 50.81 -30.07 -29.78
N SER A 4 50.29 -30.49 -28.63
CA SER A 4 48.89 -30.43 -28.20
C SER A 4 48.41 -28.98 -28.12
N ARG A 5 47.27 -28.67 -28.73
CA ARG A 5 46.56 -27.40 -28.57
C ARG A 5 45.44 -27.61 -27.54
N TYR A 6 45.64 -27.12 -26.32
CA TYR A 6 44.58 -27.01 -25.33
C TYR A 6 43.69 -25.82 -25.69
N ALA A 7 42.42 -26.09 -26.00
CA ALA A 7 41.39 -25.06 -26.14
C ALA A 7 40.91 -24.67 -24.74
N VAL A 8 41.20 -23.43 -24.33
CA VAL A 8 40.61 -22.83 -23.13
C VAL A 8 39.25 -22.25 -23.54
N ALA A 9 38.17 -22.84 -23.04
CA ALA A 9 36.84 -22.28 -23.20
C ALA A 9 36.60 -21.21 -22.13
N ALA A 10 36.47 -19.95 -22.55
CA ALA A 10 36.05 -18.87 -21.67
C ALA A 10 34.54 -19.00 -21.41
N VAL A 11 34.17 -19.24 -20.16
CA VAL A 11 32.77 -19.18 -19.72
C VAL A 11 32.48 -17.73 -19.34
N ALA A 12 31.75 -17.02 -20.19
CA ALA A 12 31.19 -15.71 -19.84
C ALA A 12 29.99 -15.92 -18.92
N VAL A 13 30.12 -15.53 -17.65
CA VAL A 13 29.00 -15.45 -16.72
C VAL A 13 28.24 -14.16 -17.05
N LEU A 14 27.11 -14.27 -17.78
CA LEU A 14 26.14 -13.19 -17.85
C LEU A 14 25.37 -13.16 -16.52
N GLY A 15 25.68 -12.19 -15.66
CA GLY A 15 24.81 -11.83 -14.55
C GLY A 15 23.60 -11.09 -15.08
N VAL A 16 22.42 -11.72 -15.07
CA VAL A 16 21.16 -11.04 -15.33
C VAL A 16 20.72 -10.42 -14.01
N ALA A 17 20.78 -9.09 -13.92
CA ALA A 17 20.14 -8.37 -12.83
C ALA A 17 18.62 -8.41 -13.08
N ALA A 18 17.90 -9.19 -12.30
CA ALA A 18 16.45 -9.07 -12.23
C ALA A 18 16.13 -7.73 -11.55
N GLY A 19 15.43 -6.83 -12.24
CA GLY A 19 14.91 -5.62 -11.63
C GLY A 19 13.90 -6.00 -10.56
N PHE A 20 14.10 -5.54 -9.33
CA PHE A 20 13.09 -5.65 -8.29
C PHE A 20 11.99 -4.65 -8.61
N ALA A 21 10.78 -5.14 -8.83
CA ALA A 21 9.64 -4.28 -9.00
C ALA A 21 9.23 -3.78 -7.61
N HIS A 22 9.32 -2.47 -7.37
CA HIS A 22 9.09 -1.87 -6.05
C HIS A 22 7.67 -1.32 -5.96
N ALA A 23 6.97 -1.61 -4.88
CA ALA A 23 5.64 -1.08 -4.54
C ALA A 23 5.58 0.44 -4.34
N ASP A 24 4.37 0.94 -4.07
CA ASP A 24 4.15 2.33 -3.68
C ASP A 24 4.69 2.58 -2.28
N ILE A 25 5.57 3.58 -2.15
CA ILE A 25 6.25 3.91 -0.91
C ILE A 25 5.49 5.03 -0.21
N VAL A 26 5.26 4.86 1.09
CA VAL A 26 4.70 5.93 1.92
C VAL A 26 5.75 7.02 2.14
N VAL A 27 5.41 8.24 1.74
CA VAL A 27 6.17 9.45 2.03
C VAL A 27 5.42 10.26 3.07
N GLY A 28 6.06 10.57 4.19
CA GLY A 28 5.44 11.34 5.26
C GLY A 28 6.37 12.36 5.90
N SER A 29 5.88 12.96 6.99
CA SER A 29 6.61 14.01 7.70
C SER A 29 7.89 13.48 8.36
N SER A 30 8.83 14.38 8.67
CA SER A 30 10.05 14.05 9.41
C SER A 30 9.73 13.34 10.74
N GLY A 31 10.37 12.19 10.97
CA GLY A 31 10.21 11.39 12.18
C GLY A 31 9.03 10.41 12.15
N MET A 32 8.35 10.26 11.01
CA MET A 32 7.32 9.24 10.78
C MET A 32 7.94 7.95 10.27
N ASP A 33 7.38 6.83 10.69
CA ASP A 33 7.79 5.51 10.24
C ASP A 33 6.68 4.49 10.55
N PHE A 34 6.80 3.28 10.01
CA PHE A 34 6.02 2.13 10.47
C PHE A 34 6.48 1.69 11.85
N ARG A 35 5.55 1.73 12.80
CA ARG A 35 5.77 1.36 14.21
C ARG A 35 5.22 -0.03 14.46
N THR A 36 6.02 -0.86 15.11
CA THR A 36 5.64 -2.22 15.53
C THR A 36 5.23 -2.27 17.00
N THR A 37 5.36 -1.16 17.72
CA THR A 37 5.00 -1.04 19.14
C THR A 37 3.61 -0.47 19.30
N GLY A 38 2.89 -0.93 20.32
CA GLY A 38 1.54 -0.50 20.63
C GLY A 38 0.79 -1.57 21.40
N SER A 39 -0.25 -1.18 22.12
CA SER A 39 -1.22 -2.10 22.69
C SER A 39 -2.59 -1.53 22.42
N ILE A 40 -3.51 -2.37 21.98
CA ILE A 40 -4.88 -1.95 21.71
C ILE A 40 -5.67 -2.10 23.00
N ASN A 41 -6.08 -0.98 23.58
CA ASN A 41 -6.81 -0.90 24.84
C ASN A 41 -7.66 0.39 24.97
N GLU A 42 -7.95 1.06 23.86
CA GLU A 42 -8.81 2.25 23.77
C GLU A 42 -8.29 3.47 24.56
N ASN A 43 -6.98 3.58 24.79
CA ASN A 43 -6.40 4.69 25.57
C ASN A 43 -6.02 5.93 24.73
N GLY A 44 -6.20 5.87 23.41
CA GLY A 44 -5.82 6.90 22.44
C GLY A 44 -4.33 6.89 22.06
N LYS A 45 -3.61 5.82 22.37
CA LYS A 45 -2.20 5.60 22.00
C LYS A 45 -1.96 4.14 21.58
N PRO A 46 -1.70 3.88 20.27
CA PRO A 46 -1.49 4.85 19.20
C PRO A 46 -2.73 5.71 18.88
N TYR A 47 -2.57 6.75 18.07
CA TYR A 47 -3.64 7.71 17.78
C TYR A 47 -4.94 7.06 17.31
N PHE A 48 -4.90 5.89 16.68
CA PHE A 48 -6.07 5.16 16.20
C PHE A 48 -6.69 4.21 17.24
N ASP A 49 -6.06 4.06 18.42
CA ASP A 49 -6.58 3.24 19.52
C ASP A 49 -7.50 4.07 20.41
N GLN A 50 -8.39 4.87 19.84
CA GLN A 50 -9.40 5.62 20.58
C GLN A 50 -10.61 4.75 20.87
N LYS A 51 -11.41 5.15 21.85
CA LYS A 51 -12.66 4.47 22.15
C LYS A 51 -13.66 4.74 21.03
N SER A 52 -14.27 3.69 20.52
CA SER A 52 -15.27 3.80 19.46
C SER A 52 -16.67 4.10 19.99
N MET A 53 -17.44 4.88 19.22
CA MET A 53 -18.86 5.11 19.49
C MET A 53 -19.73 3.90 19.13
N ASP A 54 -19.25 3.03 18.24
CA ASP A 54 -19.93 1.78 17.86
C ASP A 54 -19.87 0.71 18.94
N GLY A 55 -19.09 0.95 20.00
CA GLY A 55 -19.03 0.16 21.20
C GLY A 55 -17.62 -0.29 21.57
N ASN A 56 -17.55 -1.13 22.59
CA ASN A 56 -16.27 -1.62 23.10
C ASN A 56 -15.55 -2.46 22.05
N ASN A 57 -14.26 -2.22 21.91
CA ASN A 57 -13.35 -2.94 21.03
C ASN A 57 -13.73 -2.81 19.54
N LYS A 58 -14.21 -1.63 19.14
CA LYS A 58 -14.67 -1.38 17.76
C LYS A 58 -13.79 -0.45 16.92
N ASN A 59 -12.70 0.07 17.47
CA ASN A 59 -11.73 0.83 16.68
C ASN A 59 -10.96 -0.03 15.66
N ILE A 60 -10.28 0.63 14.73
CA ILE A 60 -9.49 0.01 13.67
C ILE A 60 -8.39 -0.92 14.21
N GLY A 61 -7.82 -0.60 15.38
CA GLY A 61 -6.80 -1.43 16.01
C GLY A 61 -7.32 -2.82 16.34
N TYR A 62 -8.53 -2.91 16.90
CA TYR A 62 -9.20 -4.18 17.14
C TYR A 62 -9.61 -4.89 15.86
N TYR A 63 -10.05 -4.17 14.83
CA TYR A 63 -10.32 -4.76 13.52
C TYR A 63 -9.06 -5.44 12.94
N VAL A 64 -7.94 -4.72 12.89
CA VAL A 64 -6.66 -5.23 12.40
C VAL A 64 -6.21 -6.44 13.20
N GLN A 65 -6.26 -6.36 14.53
CA GLN A 65 -5.84 -7.48 15.38
C GLN A 65 -6.73 -8.72 15.17
N SER A 66 -8.03 -8.55 14.97
CA SER A 66 -8.97 -9.65 14.72
C SER A 66 -8.77 -10.27 13.34
N GLU A 67 -8.59 -9.46 12.29
CA GLU A 67 -8.45 -9.92 10.90
C GLU A 67 -7.12 -10.65 10.68
N PHE A 68 -6.02 -10.14 11.27
CA PHE A 68 -4.66 -10.65 11.02
C PHE A 68 -4.05 -11.42 12.20
N GLY A 69 -4.79 -11.59 13.30
CA GLY A 69 -4.34 -12.26 14.52
C GLY A 69 -3.30 -11.48 15.36
N SER A 70 -2.84 -10.33 14.86
CA SER A 70 -1.90 -9.44 15.54
C SER A 70 -2.00 -8.02 15.00
N LEU A 71 -1.61 -7.03 15.80
CA LEU A 71 -1.50 -5.66 15.35
C LEU A 71 -0.41 -5.56 14.29
N GLN A 72 -0.76 -5.01 13.14
CA GLN A 72 0.18 -4.79 12.04
C GLN A 72 1.00 -3.51 12.27
N PRO A 73 2.21 -3.41 11.67
CA PRO A 73 2.97 -2.17 11.70
C PRO A 73 2.13 -0.98 11.21
N TRP A 74 2.10 0.11 11.97
CA TRP A 74 1.24 1.25 11.70
C TRP A 74 2.04 2.53 11.45
N TRP A 75 1.58 3.39 10.56
CA TRP A 75 2.29 4.63 10.21
C TRP A 75 2.08 5.71 11.26
N GLY A 76 3.18 6.22 11.83
CA GLY A 76 3.13 7.41 12.67
C GLY A 76 4.40 7.65 13.50
N LYS A 77 4.23 8.43 14.58
CA LYS A 77 5.32 8.83 15.48
C LYS A 77 5.60 7.77 16.54
N SER A 78 6.84 7.75 17.02
CA SER A 78 7.25 6.86 18.11
C SER A 78 6.53 7.12 19.44
N ASP A 79 5.93 8.29 19.62
CA ASP A 79 5.16 8.68 20.81
C ASP A 79 3.67 8.30 20.75
N GLY A 80 3.24 7.62 19.68
CA GLY A 80 1.84 7.27 19.42
C GLY A 80 1.09 8.27 18.56
N GLY A 81 1.69 9.41 18.18
CA GLY A 81 1.03 10.43 17.37
C GLY A 81 0.87 10.07 15.88
N PHE A 82 -0.07 10.73 15.21
CA PHE A 82 -0.30 10.60 13.77
C PHE A 82 0.64 11.47 12.93
N ASP A 83 0.74 11.12 11.64
CA ASP A 83 1.27 11.99 10.60
C ASP A 83 0.19 12.91 10.06
N LYS A 84 0.44 14.23 10.02
CA LYS A 84 -0.50 15.19 9.44
C LYS A 84 -0.44 15.22 7.92
N SER A 85 0.62 14.70 7.34
CA SER A 85 0.87 14.80 5.91
C SER A 85 1.66 13.60 5.44
N PHE A 86 0.93 12.59 4.98
CA PHE A 86 1.51 11.48 4.22
C PHE A 86 0.81 11.31 2.88
N TYR A 87 1.53 10.70 1.95
CA TYR A 87 1.06 10.32 0.62
C TYR A 87 1.89 9.11 0.12
N PHE A 88 1.60 8.63 -1.07
CA PHE A 88 2.28 7.52 -1.71
C PHE A 88 3.05 8.04 -2.93
N THR A 89 4.28 7.55 -3.10
CA THR A 89 5.00 7.66 -4.38
C THR A 89 5.02 6.30 -5.05
N ARG A 90 4.80 6.28 -6.37
CA ARG A 90 4.84 5.06 -7.16
C ARG A 90 6.20 4.36 -7.13
N GLY A 91 7.30 5.05 -6.79
CA GLY A 91 8.62 4.42 -6.77
C GLY A 91 8.97 3.82 -8.13
N ALA A 92 9.15 2.50 -8.21
CA ALA A 92 9.31 1.76 -9.48
C ALA A 92 8.02 1.00 -9.92
N SER A 93 6.90 1.20 -9.23
CA SER A 93 5.60 0.64 -9.60
C SER A 93 4.96 1.43 -10.73
N GLU A 94 5.00 0.86 -11.95
CA GLU A 94 4.27 1.40 -13.11
C GLU A 94 2.87 0.77 -13.29
N GLY A 95 2.49 -0.20 -12.43
CA GLY A 95 1.26 -0.99 -12.58
C GLY A 95 0.00 -0.33 -12.04
N ASP A 96 -1.05 -1.11 -11.83
CA ASP A 96 -2.27 -0.62 -11.19
C ASP A 96 -2.19 -0.74 -9.65
N VAL A 97 -3.10 -0.09 -8.95
CA VAL A 97 -3.39 -0.35 -7.53
C VAL A 97 -4.71 -1.10 -7.45
N ASN A 98 -4.70 -2.21 -6.74
CA ASN A 98 -5.92 -2.95 -6.41
C ASN A 98 -6.39 -2.56 -5.02
N GLY A 99 -7.55 -1.91 -4.96
CA GLY A 99 -8.30 -1.64 -3.76
C GLY A 99 -9.30 -2.77 -3.45
N LEU A 100 -9.46 -3.13 -2.18
CA LEU A 100 -10.54 -4.00 -1.72
C LEU A 100 -11.23 -3.37 -0.50
N LEU A 101 -12.49 -2.98 -0.67
CA LEU A 101 -13.35 -2.55 0.43
C LEU A 101 -13.59 -3.73 1.38
N LYS A 102 -13.32 -3.53 2.67
CA LYS A 102 -13.48 -4.53 3.72
C LYS A 102 -14.70 -4.26 4.57
N ILE A 103 -14.85 -3.00 5.01
CA ILE A 103 -15.89 -2.55 5.91
C ILE A 103 -16.31 -1.14 5.49
N GLU A 104 -17.60 -0.88 5.57
CA GLU A 104 -18.18 0.45 5.58
C GLU A 104 -19.21 0.45 6.72
N ILE A 105 -18.85 1.03 7.87
CA ILE A 105 -19.72 1.14 9.05
C ILE A 105 -19.92 2.63 9.27
N ALA A 106 -20.91 3.22 8.63
CA ALA A 106 -21.19 4.63 8.88
C ALA A 106 -22.67 4.92 8.79
N GLY A 107 -23.17 5.76 9.69
CA GLY A 107 -24.43 6.47 9.50
C GLY A 107 -24.43 7.30 8.20
N TYR A 108 -23.23 7.64 7.69
CA TYR A 108 -23.02 8.35 6.43
C TYR A 108 -22.57 7.48 5.26
N ALA A 109 -22.58 6.15 5.38
CA ALA A 109 -22.23 5.23 4.28
C ALA A 109 -22.89 5.61 2.93
N PRO A 110 -24.18 6.03 2.85
CA PRO A 110 -24.78 6.47 1.59
C PRO A 110 -24.17 7.69 0.90
N PHE A 111 -23.33 8.45 1.60
CA PHE A 111 -22.80 9.74 1.17
C PHE A 111 -21.27 9.76 1.08
N ASN A 112 -20.61 8.72 1.58
CA ASN A 112 -19.16 8.67 1.58
C ASN A 112 -18.65 8.36 0.16
N GLU A 113 -17.60 9.08 -0.22
CA GLU A 113 -16.82 8.81 -1.43
C GLU A 113 -15.35 8.75 -1.04
N VAL A 114 -14.74 7.59 -1.19
CA VAL A 114 -13.31 7.38 -0.95
C VAL A 114 -12.60 7.27 -2.29
N GLY A 115 -11.50 7.99 -2.42
CA GLY A 115 -10.72 8.01 -3.65
C GLY A 115 -9.27 8.41 -3.47
N TRP A 116 -8.61 8.68 -4.59
CA TRP A 116 -7.24 9.19 -4.62
C TRP A 116 -7.17 10.54 -5.33
N TYR A 117 -6.16 11.34 -4.97
CA TYR A 117 -5.89 12.63 -5.58
C TYR A 117 -4.43 12.75 -6.02
N ASN A 118 -4.18 13.57 -7.03
CA ASN A 118 -2.85 13.90 -7.48
C ASN A 118 -2.20 14.90 -6.51
N VAL A 119 -1.09 14.55 -5.87
CA VAL A 119 -0.43 15.42 -4.88
C VAL A 119 0.10 16.70 -5.54
N ASP A 120 0.52 16.63 -6.80
CA ASP A 120 1.04 17.76 -7.56
C ASP A 120 -0.08 18.67 -8.11
N ASN A 121 -1.32 18.14 -8.19
CA ASN A 121 -2.52 18.91 -8.52
C ASN A 121 -3.75 18.39 -7.75
N PRO A 122 -3.95 18.79 -6.48
CA PRO A 122 -5.01 18.22 -5.62
C PRO A 122 -6.45 18.45 -6.09
N ALA A 123 -6.65 19.33 -7.08
CA ALA A 123 -7.95 19.48 -7.74
C ALA A 123 -8.33 18.26 -8.60
N GLU A 124 -7.34 17.48 -9.05
CA GLU A 124 -7.54 16.21 -9.75
C GLU A 124 -7.77 15.09 -8.73
N ARG A 125 -9.03 14.68 -8.61
CA ARG A 125 -9.49 13.66 -7.68
C ARG A 125 -10.30 12.61 -8.43
N TYR A 126 -10.12 11.35 -8.04
CA TYR A 126 -10.74 10.21 -8.69
C TYR A 126 -11.34 9.28 -7.64
N ALA A 127 -12.64 9.07 -7.69
CA ALA A 127 -13.35 8.18 -6.77
C ALA A 127 -12.97 6.72 -7.04
N ILE A 128 -12.78 5.93 -5.97
CA ILE A 128 -12.60 4.48 -6.05
C ILE A 128 -13.92 3.80 -5.64
N TRP A 129 -14.48 4.23 -4.50
CA TRP A 129 -15.78 3.79 -3.99
C TRP A 129 -16.66 5.01 -3.71
N SER A 130 -17.94 4.92 -4.08
CA SER A 130 -18.94 5.94 -3.80
C SER A 130 -20.34 5.32 -3.74
N GLY A 131 -21.24 5.99 -3.00
CA GLY A 131 -22.64 5.60 -2.88
C GLY A 131 -22.91 4.66 -1.71
N SER A 132 -24.14 4.13 -1.64
CA SER A 132 -24.60 3.32 -0.50
C SER A 132 -23.84 2.02 -0.29
N ASP A 133 -23.63 1.72 1.00
CA ASP A 133 -23.15 0.45 1.59
C ASP A 133 -23.22 -0.71 0.60
N SER A 134 -22.06 -0.99 0.01
CA SER A 134 -21.88 -2.06 -0.94
C SER A 134 -21.13 -3.18 -0.24
N ALA A 135 -21.54 -4.42 -0.50
CA ALA A 135 -20.77 -5.60 -0.10
C ALA A 135 -19.28 -5.44 -0.48
N PRO A 136 -18.34 -6.09 0.24
CA PRO A 136 -16.90 -6.02 -0.06
C PRO A 136 -16.61 -6.08 -1.55
N THR A 137 -16.11 -4.98 -2.10
CA THR A 137 -15.95 -4.78 -3.55
C THR A 137 -14.51 -4.41 -3.88
N ALA A 138 -13.94 -5.14 -4.85
CA ALA A 138 -12.62 -4.84 -5.40
C ALA A 138 -12.71 -3.80 -6.53
N LYS A 139 -11.71 -2.92 -6.59
CA LYS A 139 -11.54 -1.90 -7.63
C LYS A 139 -10.06 -1.82 -8.03
N THR A 140 -9.80 -1.54 -9.29
CA THR A 140 -8.45 -1.33 -9.80
C THR A 140 -8.36 0.11 -10.32
N PHE A 141 -7.28 0.82 -9.99
CA PHE A 141 -7.07 2.20 -10.40
C PHE A 141 -5.59 2.48 -10.67
N ASN A 142 -5.30 3.49 -11.48
CA ASN A 142 -3.96 3.88 -11.87
C ASN A 142 -3.70 5.31 -11.38
N PRO A 143 -3.09 5.49 -10.20
CA PRO A 143 -2.86 6.81 -9.63
C PRO A 143 -1.66 7.51 -10.27
N SER A 144 -1.55 8.82 -10.06
CA SER A 144 -0.37 9.61 -10.45
C SER A 144 0.90 9.18 -9.71
N GLU A 145 2.08 9.64 -10.18
CA GLU A 145 3.39 9.35 -9.55
C GLU A 145 3.39 9.65 -8.05
N ASN A 146 2.86 10.80 -7.66
CA ASN A 146 2.58 11.13 -6.27
C ASN A 146 1.08 11.22 -6.08
N TRP A 147 0.54 10.42 -5.16
CA TRP A 147 -0.89 10.37 -4.92
C TRP A 147 -1.20 10.22 -3.44
N GLY A 148 -2.31 10.79 -3.00
CA GLY A 148 -2.82 10.63 -1.64
C GLY A 148 -4.25 10.12 -1.65
N LEU A 149 -4.79 9.83 -0.47
CA LEU A 149 -6.18 9.39 -0.31
C LEU A 149 -7.05 10.55 0.16
N TYR A 150 -8.31 10.54 -0.28
CA TYR A 150 -9.33 11.42 0.24
C TYR A 150 -10.62 10.68 0.56
N ILE A 151 -11.40 11.26 1.46
CA ILE A 151 -12.79 10.90 1.70
C ILE A 151 -13.64 12.16 1.61
N THR A 152 -14.71 12.13 0.83
CA THR A 152 -15.75 13.16 0.81
C THR A 152 -16.96 12.66 1.57
N THR A 153 -17.46 13.47 2.49
CA THR A 153 -18.62 13.19 3.34
C THR A 153 -19.64 14.32 3.19
N PRO A 154 -20.84 14.24 3.79
CA PRO A 154 -21.77 15.37 3.81
C PRO A 154 -21.20 16.66 4.40
N HIS A 155 -20.13 16.55 5.19
CA HIS A 155 -19.56 17.66 5.94
C HIS A 155 -18.38 18.31 5.23
N ASP A 156 -17.45 17.54 4.67
CA ASP A 156 -16.26 18.05 3.98
C ASP A 156 -15.55 16.97 3.16
N THR A 157 -14.45 17.36 2.48
CA THR A 157 -13.43 16.41 2.02
C THR A 157 -12.22 16.44 2.95
N PHE A 158 -11.81 15.26 3.43
CA PHE A 158 -10.58 15.06 4.21
C PHE A 158 -9.51 14.34 3.38
N TYR A 159 -8.26 14.75 3.55
CA TYR A 159 -7.11 14.26 2.80
C TYR A 159 -6.04 13.69 3.74
N THR A 160 -5.23 12.75 3.25
CA THR A 160 -4.04 12.26 3.98
C THR A 160 -3.02 13.37 4.25
N GLN A 161 -3.02 14.43 3.42
CA GLN A 161 -2.37 15.70 3.71
C GLN A 161 -3.36 16.69 4.34
N SER A 162 -3.53 16.55 5.66
CA SER A 162 -4.54 17.26 6.46
C SER A 162 -4.48 18.78 6.35
N GLY A 163 -3.32 19.35 5.99
CA GLY A 163 -3.19 20.78 5.70
C GLY A 163 -4.09 21.29 4.55
N MET A 164 -4.58 20.38 3.70
CA MET A 164 -5.53 20.66 2.61
C MET A 164 -7.00 20.62 3.04
N ASN A 165 -7.31 20.08 4.21
CA ASN A 165 -8.69 19.99 4.70
C ASN A 165 -9.28 21.40 4.81
N THR A 166 -10.45 21.62 4.20
CA THR A 166 -11.07 22.95 4.11
C THR A 166 -12.00 23.30 5.27
N GLY A 167 -12.29 22.32 6.12
CA GLY A 167 -13.24 22.40 7.23
C GLY A 167 -12.79 23.24 8.42
N ASP A 168 -13.37 22.94 9.58
CA ASP A 168 -13.05 23.63 10.82
C ASP A 168 -11.53 23.62 11.06
N ARG A 169 -11.00 24.69 11.66
CA ARG A 169 -9.54 24.93 11.80
C ARG A 169 -8.77 23.78 12.47
N ASP A 170 -9.48 22.87 13.11
CA ASP A 170 -8.92 21.73 13.82
C ASP A 170 -8.80 20.48 12.93
N ASP A 171 -9.55 20.33 11.84
CA ASP A 171 -9.38 19.21 10.87
C ASP A 171 -8.05 19.29 10.11
N ARG A 172 -7.44 20.49 10.06
CA ARG A 172 -6.08 20.67 9.55
C ARG A 172 -4.99 20.23 10.52
N LYS A 173 -5.37 19.91 11.76
CA LYS A 173 -4.46 19.54 12.85
C LYS A 173 -4.61 18.08 13.25
N THR A 174 -5.62 17.39 12.73
CA THR A 174 -5.96 16.00 12.99
C THR A 174 -5.61 15.15 11.77
N GLN A 175 -5.92 13.85 11.80
CA GLN A 175 -5.69 12.93 10.68
C GLN A 175 -6.91 12.02 10.56
N HIS A 176 -7.47 11.86 9.37
CA HIS A 176 -8.65 11.05 9.09
C HIS A 176 -8.33 9.65 8.55
N PHE A 177 -7.03 9.35 8.36
CA PHE A 177 -6.57 8.07 7.84
C PHE A 177 -5.59 7.41 8.79
N ALA A 178 -5.86 6.15 9.16
CA ALA A 178 -4.93 5.26 9.84
C ALA A 178 -4.38 4.24 8.82
N LEU A 179 -3.05 4.13 8.73
CA LEU A 179 -2.38 3.29 7.75
C LEU A 179 -1.61 2.15 8.43
N PHE A 180 -1.82 0.93 7.96
CA PHE A 180 -1.16 -0.28 8.44
C PHE A 180 -0.49 -1.01 7.28
N ARG A 181 0.71 -1.54 7.50
CA ARG A 181 1.44 -2.34 6.52
C ARG A 181 1.18 -3.81 6.76
N LEU A 182 0.56 -4.50 5.79
CA LEU A 182 0.21 -5.91 5.89
C LEU A 182 1.32 -6.84 5.39
N SER A 183 2.14 -6.36 4.46
CA SER A 183 3.32 -7.08 3.96
C SER A 183 4.37 -6.09 3.49
N ASP A 184 5.63 -6.42 3.72
CA ASP A 184 6.74 -5.70 3.09
C ASP A 184 6.99 -6.23 1.67
N ALA A 185 7.56 -5.41 0.80
CA ALA A 185 7.93 -5.82 -0.57
C ALA A 185 8.77 -7.11 -0.60
N ALA A 186 9.55 -7.35 0.46
CA ALA A 186 10.37 -8.56 0.62
C ALA A 186 9.55 -9.83 0.90
N ASP A 187 8.37 -9.73 1.51
CA ASP A 187 7.56 -10.89 1.92
C ASP A 187 6.83 -11.54 0.74
N TYR A 188 6.57 -10.80 -0.35
CA TYR A 188 5.74 -11.28 -1.45
C TYR A 188 6.51 -11.93 -2.61
N GLY A 189 7.85 -12.01 -2.59
CA GLY A 189 8.67 -12.53 -3.69
C GLY A 189 8.56 -11.75 -5.02
N ASN A 190 7.54 -10.90 -5.14
CA ASN A 190 7.11 -10.15 -6.30
C ASN A 190 7.21 -8.62 -6.06
N GLY A 191 7.59 -8.17 -4.85
CA GLY A 191 7.87 -6.77 -4.56
C GLY A 191 6.68 -5.85 -4.28
N ALA A 192 5.46 -6.40 -4.14
CA ALA A 192 4.24 -5.65 -3.82
C ALA A 192 4.12 -5.38 -2.30
N GLU A 193 3.84 -4.13 -1.93
CA GLU A 193 3.46 -3.72 -0.57
C GLU A 193 1.95 -3.62 -0.52
N LYS A 194 1.41 -4.16 0.57
CA LYS A 194 -0.03 -4.16 0.82
C LYS A 194 -0.30 -3.37 2.08
N TYR A 195 -1.21 -2.42 1.97
CA TYR A 195 -1.64 -1.60 3.07
C TYR A 195 -3.09 -1.84 3.41
N LEU A 196 -3.43 -1.66 4.69
CA LEU A 196 -4.79 -1.48 5.16
C LEU A 196 -4.95 -0.05 5.63
N VAL A 197 -6.07 0.54 5.24
CA VAL A 197 -6.44 1.92 5.57
C VAL A 197 -7.74 1.87 6.36
N GLY A 198 -7.74 2.45 7.55
CA GLY A 198 -8.95 2.83 8.28
C GLY A 198 -9.20 4.32 8.12
N VAL A 199 -10.45 4.72 8.02
CA VAL A 199 -10.87 6.10 7.75
C VAL A 199 -11.88 6.54 8.80
N GLU A 200 -11.76 7.80 9.20
CA GLU A 200 -12.74 8.54 9.99
C GLU A 200 -13.50 9.53 9.09
N ASP A 201 -14.83 9.44 9.07
CA ASP A 201 -15.69 10.27 8.23
C ASP A 201 -16.26 11.51 8.94
N LEU A 202 -16.11 11.58 10.27
CA LEU A 202 -16.54 12.72 11.07
C LEU A 202 -15.45 13.79 11.19
N ARG A 203 -15.90 15.04 11.33
CA ARG A 203 -15.03 16.17 11.69
C ARG A 203 -14.41 15.97 13.07
N LEU A 204 -13.28 16.63 13.29
CA LEU A 204 -12.56 16.70 14.55
C LEU A 204 -12.07 15.33 15.03
N CYS A 205 -11.72 14.44 14.10
CA CYS A 205 -11.03 13.17 14.39
C CYS A 205 -9.88 13.43 15.39
N ASN A 206 -9.73 12.63 16.45
CA ASN A 206 -8.69 12.83 17.48
C ASN A 206 -8.75 14.14 18.29
N ALA A 207 -9.79 14.97 18.18
CA ALA A 207 -9.96 16.20 18.94
C ALA A 207 -11.28 16.19 19.74
N GLY A 208 -11.40 17.07 20.74
CA GLY A 208 -12.61 17.23 21.56
C GLY A 208 -12.79 16.24 22.73
N ILE A 209 -13.99 16.23 23.31
CA ILE A 209 -14.36 15.40 24.48
C ILE A 209 -14.56 13.93 24.09
N GLU A 210 -14.90 13.67 22.83
CA GLU A 210 -15.25 12.32 22.37
C GLU A 210 -14.12 11.58 21.65
N LYS A 211 -13.02 12.25 21.24
CA LYS A 211 -11.84 11.58 20.66
C LYS A 211 -12.27 10.52 19.64
N ILE A 212 -12.94 10.98 18.58
CA ILE A 212 -13.73 10.11 17.71
C ILE A 212 -12.85 9.35 16.71
N GLY A 213 -11.52 9.48 16.74
CA GLY A 213 -10.66 8.80 15.76
C GLY A 213 -10.46 7.32 16.05
N ASP A 214 -11.52 6.54 15.87
CA ASP A 214 -11.51 5.09 15.91
C ASP A 214 -11.25 4.48 14.52
N TYR A 215 -11.41 5.28 13.44
CA TYR A 215 -11.02 4.96 12.07
C TYR A 215 -11.67 3.69 11.50
N ASN A 216 -12.86 3.35 11.98
CA ASN A 216 -13.57 2.14 11.56
C ASN A 216 -14.71 2.42 10.57
N ASP A 217 -14.99 3.71 10.26
CA ASP A 217 -16.11 4.12 9.40
C ASP A 217 -15.98 3.54 8.00
N PHE A 218 -14.75 3.52 7.49
CA PHE A 218 -14.42 2.95 6.20
C PHE A 218 -13.08 2.23 6.27
N VAL A 219 -13.03 0.96 5.89
CA VAL A 219 -11.82 0.14 5.93
C VAL A 219 -11.61 -0.56 4.61
N PHE A 220 -10.41 -0.44 4.05
CA PHE A 220 -10.04 -1.07 2.79
C PHE A 220 -8.57 -1.44 2.77
N THR A 221 -8.21 -2.32 1.84
CA THR A 221 -6.80 -2.58 1.53
C THR A 221 -6.44 -2.00 0.18
N ILE A 222 -5.18 -1.59 0.02
CA ILE A 222 -4.58 -1.26 -1.28
C ILE A 222 -3.33 -2.12 -1.50
N GLU A 223 -3.14 -2.56 -2.72
CA GLU A 223 -1.99 -3.36 -3.14
C GLU A 223 -1.53 -2.89 -4.51
N SER A 224 -0.31 -2.36 -4.59
CA SER A 224 0.27 -1.99 -5.88
C SER A 224 0.73 -3.24 -6.60
N THR A 225 0.22 -3.47 -7.81
CA THR A 225 0.84 -4.46 -8.68
C THR A 225 2.11 -3.87 -9.26
N PRO A 226 3.22 -4.60 -9.18
CA PRO A 226 4.39 -4.18 -9.90
C PRO A 226 4.05 -4.17 -11.39
N GLY A 227 4.32 -3.04 -12.05
CA GLY A 227 4.15 -2.93 -13.49
C GLY A 227 5.01 -4.00 -14.17
N ASP A 228 4.55 -4.53 -15.30
CA ASP A 228 5.36 -5.40 -16.16
C ASP A 228 6.57 -4.69 -16.80
N GLY A 229 6.81 -3.44 -16.40
CA GLY A 229 7.91 -2.59 -16.80
C GLY A 229 7.94 -2.33 -18.29
N GLY A 230 6.80 -2.40 -19.01
CA GLY A 230 6.69 -2.05 -20.44
C GLY A 230 7.76 -2.66 -21.35
N GLY A 231 8.45 -3.69 -20.88
CA GLY A 231 9.81 -3.99 -21.26
C GLY A 231 9.96 -5.47 -21.12
N ASN A 232 9.49 -6.17 -22.16
CA ASN A 232 9.73 -7.57 -22.44
C ASN A 232 10.41 -8.27 -21.27
N ILE A 233 9.64 -8.80 -20.31
CA ILE A 233 10.20 -9.69 -19.30
C ILE A 233 11.07 -10.67 -20.10
N PRO A 234 12.41 -10.65 -19.97
CA PRO A 234 13.22 -11.60 -20.71
C PRO A 234 12.73 -12.94 -20.22
N GLU A 235 12.17 -13.75 -21.12
CA GLU A 235 11.83 -15.13 -20.86
C GLU A 235 12.99 -15.69 -20.03
N PRO A 236 12.73 -16.22 -18.82
CA PRO A 236 13.78 -16.53 -17.88
C PRO A 236 14.91 -17.23 -18.63
N ALA A 237 16.15 -16.78 -18.46
CA ALA A 237 17.28 -17.30 -19.25
C ALA A 237 17.37 -18.85 -19.20
N SER A 238 16.67 -19.50 -18.27
CA SER A 238 16.39 -20.93 -18.28
C SER A 238 15.75 -21.45 -19.58
N MET A 239 14.87 -20.72 -20.27
CA MET A 239 14.33 -21.11 -21.58
C MET A 239 15.41 -21.06 -22.68
N GLY A 240 16.27 -20.04 -22.64
CA GLY A 240 17.45 -19.96 -23.50
C GLY A 240 18.48 -21.06 -23.20
N VAL A 241 18.70 -21.38 -21.92
CA VAL A 241 19.60 -22.46 -21.47
C VAL A 241 19.02 -23.84 -21.77
N LEU A 242 17.70 -24.04 -21.69
CA LEU A 242 17.04 -25.26 -22.14
C LEU A 242 17.14 -25.42 -23.66
N GLY A 243 16.90 -24.34 -24.41
CA GLY A 243 16.99 -24.32 -25.88
C GLY A 243 18.41 -24.56 -26.39
N LEU A 244 19.41 -23.87 -25.81
CA LEU A 244 20.82 -24.05 -26.16
C LEU A 244 21.37 -25.39 -25.63
N GLY A 245 20.95 -25.82 -24.44
CA GLY A 245 21.34 -27.10 -23.85
C GLY A 245 20.84 -28.29 -24.66
N THR A 246 19.57 -28.25 -25.11
CA THR A 246 19.02 -29.29 -26.01
C THR A 246 19.67 -29.27 -27.39
N ALA A 247 19.93 -28.09 -27.97
CA ALA A 247 20.66 -27.98 -29.23
C ALA A 247 22.09 -28.56 -29.14
N ALA A 248 22.82 -28.24 -28.07
CA ALA A 248 24.17 -28.79 -27.82
C ALA A 248 24.15 -30.32 -27.61
N LEU A 249 23.16 -30.86 -26.90
CA LEU A 249 22.95 -32.30 -26.75
C LEU A 249 22.63 -32.99 -28.07
N LEU A 250 21.80 -32.38 -28.91
CA LEU A 250 21.45 -32.90 -30.24
C LEU A 250 22.65 -32.87 -31.21
N MET A 251 23.45 -31.80 -31.19
CA MET A 251 24.69 -31.72 -31.97
C MET A 251 25.74 -32.74 -31.51
N ARG A 252 25.87 -32.96 -30.19
CA ARG A 252 26.77 -33.99 -29.63
C ARG A 252 26.35 -35.42 -30.00
N ARG A 253 25.05 -35.66 -30.17
CA ARG A 253 24.52 -36.96 -30.61
C ARG A 253 24.79 -37.24 -32.09
N ARG A 254 24.86 -36.22 -32.94
CA ARG A 254 25.25 -36.34 -34.36
C ARG A 254 26.75 -36.57 -34.56
N ALA A 255 27.60 -36.01 -33.70
CA ALA A 255 29.06 -36.19 -33.79
C ALA A 255 29.56 -37.57 -33.34
N LYS A 256 28.68 -38.45 -32.81
CA LYS A 256 29.00 -39.81 -32.35
C LYS A 256 28.44 -40.93 -33.27
N ARG A 257 27.83 -40.59 -34.40
CA ARG A 257 27.51 -41.53 -35.49
C ARG A 257 28.52 -41.36 -36.59
#